data_AF-A0A1N6IJT8-F1
#
_entry.id   AF-A0A1N6IJT8-F1
#
_cell.length_a   1.000
_cell.length_b   1.000
_cell.length_c   1.000
_cell.angle_alpha   90.00
_cell.angle_beta   90.00
_cell.angle_gamma   90.00
#
_symmetry.space_group_name_H-M   'P 1'
#
loop_
_entity.id
_entity.type
_entity.pdbx_description
1 polymer ?
#
loop_
_entity_poly.entity_id
_entity_poly.type
_entity_poly.pdbx_seq_one_letter_code
_entity_poly.pdbx_strand_id
1 'polypeptide(L)'
;MKLDRRLTPANSRVAAAALKGLVEAEAYVEGEAACVTAPVTDICRDPAGDRERQLLMGARVVIYERIGNAAFVQSAADGYVGYVAQDDLGPVVAPTHRVAARQSHLYPEPSIKTRERASLSFGAQVVVTGQEGELWQTPLGFIPRQHLVEIGTRTDRREVAQLFLGTPYLWGGNSGAGIDCSGLVQAALWAEGHDCPGDSDMQEEAVGADLPLDAPVEPGDLFFWKGHVAMALDADRLIHATGHYMSTVIEPLAEALRRIEASGHPLRSRRRV
;
A
#
# COMPACT_ATOMS: atom_id res chain seq x y z
N MET A 1 17.39 -18.43 -11.78
CA MET A 1 16.55 -17.81 -10.73
C MET A 1 15.18 -17.58 -11.35
N LYS A 2 14.09 -18.05 -10.73
CA LYS A 2 12.74 -17.79 -11.26
C LYS A 2 12.38 -16.35 -10.89
N LEU A 3 12.17 -15.50 -11.89
CA LEU A 3 11.77 -14.12 -11.68
C LEU A 3 10.32 -14.07 -11.16
N ASP A 4 10.05 -13.23 -10.17
CA ASP A 4 8.69 -13.01 -9.69
C ASP A 4 7.97 -12.03 -10.63
N ARG A 5 6.86 -12.48 -11.23
CA ARG A 5 6.04 -11.67 -12.14
C ARG A 5 5.61 -10.34 -11.52
N ARG A 6 5.30 -10.33 -10.22
CA ARG A 6 4.84 -9.15 -9.49
C ARG A 6 5.92 -8.08 -9.39
N LEU A 7 7.20 -8.40 -9.60
CA LEU A 7 8.33 -7.46 -9.54
C LEU A 7 9.08 -7.35 -10.87
N THR A 8 8.66 -8.12 -11.87
CA THR A 8 9.32 -8.18 -13.18
C THR A 8 8.45 -7.46 -14.18
N PRO A 9 8.79 -6.24 -14.62
CA PRO A 9 8.01 -5.46 -15.59
C PRO A 9 8.10 -6.06 -16.99
N ALA A 10 7.47 -7.22 -17.17
CA ALA A 10 7.40 -7.95 -18.43
C ALA A 10 6.04 -8.66 -18.56
N ASN A 11 5.47 -8.58 -19.76
CA ASN A 11 4.33 -9.36 -20.19
C ASN A 11 4.68 -10.06 -21.53
N SER A 12 3.72 -10.69 -22.20
CA SER A 12 3.99 -11.41 -23.45
C SER A 12 4.41 -10.50 -24.63
N ARG A 13 4.22 -9.19 -24.53
CA ARG A 13 4.45 -8.22 -25.62
C ARG A 13 5.57 -7.25 -25.30
N VAL A 14 5.58 -6.64 -24.11
CA VAL A 14 6.63 -5.71 -23.69
C VAL A 14 7.36 -6.18 -22.45
N ALA A 15 8.63 -5.81 -22.36
CA ALA A 15 9.40 -5.81 -21.13
C ALA A 15 10.12 -4.47 -20.96
N ALA A 16 10.47 -4.13 -19.72
CA ALA A 16 11.37 -3.01 -19.46
C ALA A 16 12.70 -3.19 -20.19
N ALA A 17 13.28 -2.10 -20.70
CA ALA A 17 14.53 -2.12 -21.46
C ALA A 17 15.68 -2.82 -20.73
N ALA A 18 15.75 -2.65 -19.40
CA ALA A 18 16.73 -3.28 -18.53
C ALA A 18 16.65 -4.81 -18.48
N LEU A 19 15.55 -5.42 -18.92
CA LEU A 19 15.36 -6.88 -18.94
C LEU A 19 15.82 -7.55 -20.23
N LYS A 20 16.39 -6.80 -21.17
CA LYS A 20 16.88 -7.34 -22.44
C LYS A 20 17.96 -8.41 -22.23
N GLY A 21 17.67 -9.63 -22.71
CA GLY A 21 18.54 -10.80 -22.54
C GLY A 21 18.33 -11.55 -21.22
N LEU A 22 17.44 -11.08 -20.35
CA LEU A 22 17.04 -11.76 -19.11
C LEU A 22 15.65 -12.40 -19.21
N VAL A 23 14.75 -11.79 -19.98
CA VAL A 23 13.40 -12.28 -20.27
C VAL A 23 13.16 -12.25 -21.78
N GLU A 24 12.20 -13.03 -22.27
CA GLU A 24 11.74 -12.94 -23.66
C GLU A 24 10.50 -12.02 -23.74
N ALA A 25 10.50 -11.09 -24.69
CA ALA A 25 9.39 -10.19 -25.00
C ALA A 25 9.47 -9.74 -26.48
N GLU A 26 8.33 -9.36 -27.07
CA GLU A 26 8.29 -8.85 -28.46
C GLU A 26 9.00 -7.49 -28.58
N ALA A 27 8.93 -6.65 -27.55
CA ALA A 27 9.57 -5.35 -27.48
C ALA A 27 10.17 -5.04 -26.09
N TYR A 28 11.19 -4.19 -26.07
CA TYR A 28 11.84 -3.69 -24.86
C TYR A 28 11.75 -2.17 -24.83
N VAL A 29 11.19 -1.60 -23.76
CA VAL A 29 10.85 -0.18 -23.70
C VAL A 29 11.33 0.46 -22.40
N GLU A 30 11.75 1.73 -22.46
CA GLU A 30 12.22 2.48 -21.28
C GLU A 30 11.07 2.78 -20.30
N GLY A 31 9.86 2.93 -20.83
CA GLY A 31 8.67 3.31 -20.06
C GLY A 31 8.50 4.82 -19.89
N GLU A 32 7.27 5.23 -19.59
CA GLU A 32 6.84 6.61 -19.39
C GLU A 32 6.53 6.83 -17.90
N ALA A 33 7.11 7.86 -17.28
CA ALA A 33 6.79 8.19 -15.90
C ALA A 33 5.40 8.84 -15.78
N ALA A 34 4.59 8.40 -14.82
CA ALA A 34 3.27 8.94 -14.53
C ALA A 34 2.96 8.91 -13.03
N CYS A 35 1.83 9.52 -12.66
CA CYS A 35 1.27 9.44 -11.31
C CYS A 35 -0.18 8.99 -11.36
N VAL A 36 -0.63 8.31 -10.31
CA VAL A 36 -2.05 8.01 -10.08
C VAL A 36 -2.78 9.30 -9.72
N THR A 37 -3.85 9.62 -10.44
CA THR A 37 -4.71 10.80 -10.22
C THR A 37 -6.05 10.43 -9.59
N ALA A 38 -6.49 9.18 -9.70
CA ALA A 38 -7.65 8.67 -8.97
C ALA A 38 -7.35 8.58 -7.46
N PRO A 39 -8.34 8.72 -6.57
CA PRO A 39 -8.14 8.55 -5.13
C PRO A 39 -7.53 7.19 -4.76
N VAL A 40 -7.99 6.13 -5.43
CA VAL A 40 -7.50 4.76 -5.35
C VAL A 40 -7.68 4.12 -6.73
N THR A 41 -6.70 3.37 -7.20
CA THR A 41 -6.80 2.54 -8.41
C THR A 41 -6.34 1.12 -8.11
N ASP A 42 -6.98 0.13 -8.74
CA ASP A 42 -6.62 -1.27 -8.58
C ASP A 42 -5.48 -1.63 -9.53
N ILE A 43 -4.47 -2.35 -9.03
CA ILE A 43 -3.53 -3.09 -9.86
C ILE A 43 -4.11 -4.49 -10.07
N CYS A 44 -4.46 -4.82 -11.31
CA CYS A 44 -4.97 -6.12 -11.71
C CYS A 44 -3.89 -6.97 -12.39
N ARG A 45 -4.09 -8.29 -12.35
CA ARG A 45 -3.20 -9.26 -13.02
C ARG A 45 -3.09 -9.04 -14.53
N ASP A 46 -4.22 -8.76 -15.14
CA ASP A 46 -4.42 -8.51 -16.56
C ASP A 46 -5.55 -7.46 -16.71
N PRO A 47 -5.78 -6.87 -17.89
CA PRO A 47 -6.76 -5.80 -18.06
C PRO A 47 -8.19 -6.11 -17.62
N ALA A 48 -8.59 -7.38 -17.59
CA ALA A 48 -9.92 -7.83 -17.14
C ALA A 48 -9.85 -8.75 -15.91
N GLY A 49 -8.67 -8.86 -15.31
CA GLY A 49 -8.37 -9.80 -14.23
C GLY A 49 -8.71 -9.26 -12.86
N ASP A 50 -8.53 -10.14 -11.87
CA ASP A 50 -8.74 -9.79 -10.47
C ASP A 50 -7.72 -8.75 -9.98
N ARG A 51 -8.16 -7.93 -9.01
CA ARG A 51 -7.26 -7.06 -8.24
C ARG A 51 -6.23 -7.90 -7.49
N GLU A 52 -4.97 -7.51 -7.64
CA GLU A 52 -3.85 -8.02 -6.84
C GLU A 52 -3.41 -6.98 -5.80
N ARG A 53 -3.50 -5.68 -6.10
CA ARG A 53 -3.08 -4.59 -5.19
C ARG A 53 -3.85 -3.29 -5.45
N GLN A 54 -3.63 -2.26 -4.64
CA GLN A 54 -4.11 -0.90 -4.91
C GLN A 54 -2.97 0.10 -4.88
N LEU A 55 -3.06 1.14 -5.72
CA LEU A 55 -2.26 2.35 -5.61
C LEU A 55 -3.16 3.51 -5.18
N LEU A 56 -2.57 4.46 -4.46
CA LEU A 56 -3.24 5.66 -3.97
C LEU A 56 -2.89 6.86 -4.84
N MET A 57 -3.73 7.89 -4.79
CA MET A 57 -3.45 9.18 -5.43
C MET A 57 -2.02 9.66 -5.15
N GLY A 58 -1.35 10.13 -6.19
CA GLY A 58 0.02 10.62 -6.17
C GLY A 58 1.09 9.54 -6.25
N ALA A 59 0.73 8.24 -6.16
CA ALA A 59 1.68 7.16 -6.36
C ALA A 59 2.34 7.26 -7.74
N ARG A 60 3.68 7.22 -7.76
CA ARG A 60 4.47 7.27 -8.99
C ARG A 60 4.55 5.88 -9.62
N VAL A 61 4.39 5.83 -10.93
CA VAL A 61 4.50 4.61 -11.73
C VAL A 61 5.33 4.84 -12.98
N VAL A 62 5.86 3.75 -13.53
CA VAL A 62 6.41 3.69 -14.89
C VAL A 62 5.45 2.89 -15.75
N ILE A 63 4.95 3.48 -16.82
CA ILE A 63 4.06 2.86 -17.81
C ILE A 63 4.92 2.25 -18.91
N TYR A 64 4.83 0.94 -19.09
CA TYR A 64 5.51 0.26 -20.20
C TYR A 64 4.61 0.11 -21.42
N GLU A 65 3.29 0.13 -21.23
CA GLU A 65 2.35 -0.11 -22.32
C GLU A 65 0.94 0.36 -22.02
N ARG A 66 0.19 0.68 -23.08
CA ARG A 66 -1.22 1.07 -23.04
C ARG A 66 -2.03 0.13 -23.93
N ILE A 67 -3.14 -0.41 -23.40
CA ILE A 67 -3.98 -1.43 -24.04
C ILE A 67 -5.45 -1.09 -23.82
N GLY A 68 -6.09 -0.47 -24.80
CA GLY A 68 -7.46 0.01 -24.63
C GLY A 68 -7.54 0.97 -23.44
N ASN A 69 -8.29 0.59 -22.40
CA ASN A 69 -8.49 1.39 -21.19
C ASN A 69 -7.55 1.01 -20.04
N ALA A 70 -6.58 0.12 -20.26
CA ALA A 70 -5.63 -0.32 -19.24
C ALA A 70 -4.20 0.09 -19.60
N ALA A 71 -3.37 0.32 -18.58
CA ALA A 71 -1.94 0.56 -18.71
C ALA A 71 -1.17 -0.51 -17.94
N PHE A 72 -0.15 -1.11 -18.55
CA PHE A 72 0.79 -2.00 -17.87
C PHE A 72 1.87 -1.16 -17.19
N VAL A 73 1.94 -1.25 -15.88
CA VAL A 73 2.74 -0.34 -15.04
C VAL A 73 3.58 -1.08 -14.02
N GLN A 74 4.60 -0.38 -13.53
CA GLN A 74 5.34 -0.72 -12.33
C GLN A 74 5.28 0.44 -11.32
N SER A 75 4.90 0.12 -10.08
CA SER A 75 4.95 1.03 -8.95
C SER A 75 6.40 1.40 -8.63
N ALA A 76 6.67 2.69 -8.49
CA ALA A 76 8.00 3.18 -8.11
C ALA A 76 8.31 2.97 -6.61
N ALA A 77 7.30 2.73 -5.78
CA ALA A 77 7.46 2.64 -4.32
C ALA A 77 7.92 1.27 -3.85
N ASP A 78 7.43 0.20 -4.47
CA ASP A 78 7.69 -1.19 -4.08
C ASP A 78 8.02 -2.11 -5.28
N GLY A 79 8.06 -1.56 -6.49
CA GLY A 79 8.34 -2.33 -7.70
C GLY A 79 7.19 -3.21 -8.17
N TYR A 80 6.00 -3.12 -7.57
CA TYR A 80 4.85 -3.98 -7.92
C TYR A 80 4.38 -3.73 -9.35
N VAL A 81 4.12 -4.80 -10.09
CA VAL A 81 3.81 -4.80 -11.53
C VAL A 81 2.39 -5.31 -11.77
N GLY A 82 1.66 -4.64 -12.65
CA GLY A 82 0.37 -5.11 -13.13
C GLY A 82 -0.33 -4.10 -14.03
N TYR A 83 -1.65 -4.20 -14.13
CA TYR A 83 -2.46 -3.35 -14.98
C TYR A 83 -3.33 -2.42 -14.16
N VAL A 84 -3.34 -1.14 -14.49
CA VAL A 84 -4.22 -0.13 -13.88
C VAL A 84 -5.11 0.50 -14.95
N ALA A 85 -6.21 1.14 -14.54
CA ALA A 85 -7.02 1.91 -15.47
C ALA A 85 -6.21 3.09 -16.02
N GLN A 86 -6.19 3.24 -17.34
CA GLN A 86 -5.43 4.30 -18.00
C GLN A 86 -5.92 5.70 -17.61
N ASP A 87 -7.22 5.87 -17.42
CA ASP A 87 -7.84 7.14 -17.06
C ASP A 87 -7.52 7.58 -15.62
N ASP A 88 -6.98 6.66 -14.80
CA ASP A 88 -6.52 6.94 -13.43
C ASP A 88 -5.08 7.45 -13.41
N LEU A 89 -4.42 7.59 -14.57
CA LEU A 89 -3.04 8.04 -14.69
C LEU A 89 -2.96 9.45 -15.27
N GLY A 90 -2.00 10.22 -14.79
CA GLY A 90 -1.73 11.57 -15.25
C GLY A 90 -0.25 11.93 -15.19
N PRO A 91 0.09 13.20 -15.50
CA PRO A 91 1.46 13.66 -15.49
C PRO A 91 2.08 13.54 -14.09
N VAL A 92 3.39 13.35 -14.04
CA VAL A 92 4.12 13.32 -12.77
C VAL A 92 4.01 14.67 -12.07
N VAL A 93 3.62 14.63 -10.81
CA VAL A 93 3.59 15.80 -9.93
C VAL A 93 4.40 15.48 -8.69
N ALA A 94 5.34 16.36 -8.33
CA ALA A 94 6.13 16.20 -7.12
C ALA A 94 5.29 16.58 -5.89
N PRO A 95 4.93 15.64 -5.00
CA PRO A 95 4.08 15.94 -3.85
C PRO A 95 4.84 16.71 -2.79
N THR A 96 4.13 17.56 -2.04
CA THR A 96 4.68 18.25 -0.86
C THR A 96 4.17 17.63 0.43
N HIS A 97 3.00 16.99 0.40
CA HIS A 97 2.35 16.41 1.58
C HIS A 97 1.79 15.02 1.29
N ARG A 98 1.55 14.26 2.36
CA ARG A 98 0.74 13.03 2.35
C ARG A 98 -0.39 13.12 3.35
N VAL A 99 -1.45 12.35 3.11
CA VAL A 99 -2.52 12.14 4.10
C VAL A 99 -1.97 11.31 5.27
N ALA A 100 -2.15 11.82 6.50
CA ALA A 100 -1.77 11.16 7.75
C ALA A 100 -2.98 10.64 8.55
N ALA A 101 -4.19 11.09 8.24
CA ALA A 101 -5.41 10.48 8.78
C ALA A 101 -5.71 9.16 8.04
N ARG A 102 -6.46 8.24 8.68
CA ARG A 102 -6.94 7.00 8.02
C ARG A 102 -7.64 7.30 6.68
N GLN A 103 -8.50 8.31 6.69
CA GLN A 103 -9.13 8.90 5.52
C GLN A 103 -9.30 10.41 5.73
N SER A 104 -9.30 11.15 4.63
CA SER A 104 -9.62 12.57 4.56
C SER A 104 -10.60 12.84 3.42
N HIS A 105 -11.08 14.08 3.33
CA HIS A 105 -11.99 14.54 2.28
C HIS A 105 -11.32 15.63 1.47
N LEU A 106 -11.54 15.59 0.15
CA LEU A 106 -11.14 16.63 -0.78
C LEU A 106 -12.38 17.45 -1.14
N TYR A 107 -12.40 18.72 -0.78
CA TYR A 107 -13.51 19.64 -1.04
C TYR A 107 -13.25 20.50 -2.29
N PRO A 108 -14.29 20.87 -3.06
CA PRO A 108 -14.11 21.73 -4.23
C PRO A 108 -13.83 23.20 -3.88
N GLU A 109 -14.19 23.59 -2.65
CA GLU A 109 -14.18 24.95 -2.13
C GLU A 109 -13.60 24.93 -0.71
N PRO A 110 -13.17 26.08 -0.16
CA PRO A 110 -12.64 26.19 1.20
C PRO A 110 -13.75 26.09 2.27
N SER A 111 -14.60 25.06 2.17
CA SER A 111 -15.76 24.86 3.03
C SER A 111 -16.04 23.37 3.22
N ILE A 112 -15.98 22.92 4.47
CA ILE A 112 -16.37 21.55 4.87
C ILE A 112 -17.88 21.30 4.76
N LYS A 113 -18.67 22.35 4.54
CA LYS A 113 -20.13 22.27 4.37
C LYS A 113 -20.51 21.99 2.91
N THR A 114 -19.56 22.05 1.98
CA THR A 114 -19.77 21.71 0.57
C THR A 114 -19.58 20.21 0.37
N ARG A 115 -20.30 19.61 -0.58
CA ARG A 115 -20.12 18.19 -0.92
C ARG A 115 -18.68 17.94 -1.37
N GLU A 116 -18.04 16.94 -0.76
CA GLU A 116 -16.71 16.51 -1.11
C GLU A 116 -16.64 15.97 -2.56
N ARG A 117 -15.49 16.17 -3.19
CA ARG A 117 -15.15 15.59 -4.50
C ARG A 117 -14.77 14.12 -4.37
N ALA A 118 -13.98 13.80 -3.34
CA ALA A 118 -13.41 12.47 -3.15
C ALA A 118 -12.99 12.25 -1.69
N SER A 119 -12.82 10.97 -1.33
CA SER A 119 -12.13 10.54 -0.12
C SER A 119 -10.69 10.15 -0.43
N LEU A 120 -9.73 10.68 0.31
CA LEU A 120 -8.31 10.36 0.17
C LEU A 120 -7.88 9.48 1.34
N SER A 121 -7.19 8.37 1.06
CA SER A 121 -6.73 7.45 2.10
C SER A 121 -5.38 7.86 2.67
N PHE A 122 -5.05 7.38 3.87
CA PHE A 122 -3.71 7.47 4.45
C PHE A 122 -2.64 7.14 3.40
N GLY A 123 -1.60 7.97 3.30
CA GLY A 123 -0.50 7.78 2.34
C GLY A 123 -0.74 8.38 0.96
N ALA A 124 -1.97 8.78 0.60
CA ALA A 124 -2.22 9.54 -0.63
C ALA A 124 -1.39 10.83 -0.63
N GLN A 125 -0.72 11.10 -1.75
CA GLN A 125 0.24 12.19 -1.89
C GLN A 125 -0.36 13.33 -2.71
N VAL A 126 -0.17 14.56 -2.24
CA VAL A 126 -0.77 15.78 -2.82
C VAL A 126 0.23 16.93 -2.85
N VAL A 127 -0.09 17.94 -3.66
CA VAL A 127 0.62 19.23 -3.67
C VAL A 127 -0.21 20.26 -2.95
N VAL A 128 0.31 20.75 -1.83
CA VAL A 128 -0.21 21.94 -1.15
C VAL A 128 0.38 23.19 -1.81
N THR A 129 -0.48 24.12 -2.21
CA THR A 129 -0.12 25.39 -2.87
C THR A 129 -0.43 26.62 -2.02
N GLY A 130 -1.15 26.44 -0.91
CA GLY A 130 -1.57 27.52 -0.03
C GLY A 130 -2.46 27.00 1.09
N GLN A 131 -3.00 27.92 1.89
CA GLN A 131 -3.86 27.61 3.01
C GLN A 131 -5.00 28.62 3.07
N GLU A 132 -6.20 28.14 3.40
CA GLU A 132 -7.36 28.99 3.68
C GLU A 132 -8.02 28.50 4.97
N GLY A 133 -7.85 29.28 6.06
CA GLY A 133 -8.30 28.87 7.39
C GLY A 133 -7.68 27.53 7.81
N GLU A 134 -8.51 26.56 8.17
CA GLU A 134 -8.09 25.20 8.57
C GLU A 134 -8.06 24.20 7.40
N LEU A 135 -8.00 24.68 6.16
CA LEU A 135 -7.89 23.85 4.97
C LEU A 135 -6.61 24.16 4.19
N TRP A 136 -5.89 23.10 3.82
CA TRP A 136 -4.85 23.19 2.81
C TRP A 136 -5.46 23.31 1.43
N GLN A 137 -4.96 24.24 0.62
CA GLN A 137 -5.30 24.37 -0.79
C GLN A 137 -4.36 23.51 -1.63
N THR A 138 -4.93 22.79 -2.59
CA THR A 138 -4.24 21.99 -3.61
C THR A 138 -4.81 22.33 -4.99
N PRO A 139 -4.15 21.94 -6.09
CA PRO A 139 -4.73 22.07 -7.43
C PRO A 139 -6.05 21.31 -7.62
N LEU A 140 -6.34 20.31 -6.78
CA LEU A 140 -7.53 19.46 -6.87
C LEU A 140 -8.67 19.93 -5.93
N GLY A 141 -8.41 20.90 -5.06
CA GLY A 141 -9.35 21.35 -4.05
C GLY A 141 -8.71 21.51 -2.67
N PHE A 142 -9.52 21.40 -1.63
CA PHE A 142 -9.17 21.75 -0.26
C PHE A 142 -9.24 20.53 0.67
N ILE A 143 -8.26 20.39 1.57
CA ILE A 143 -8.14 19.23 2.47
C ILE A 143 -7.97 19.73 3.91
N PRO A 144 -8.64 19.16 4.93
CA PRO A 144 -8.42 19.52 6.33
C PRO A 144 -6.95 19.53 6.73
N ARG A 145 -6.50 20.65 7.31
CA ARG A 145 -5.09 20.92 7.62
C ARG A 145 -4.47 19.83 8.48
N GLN A 146 -5.21 19.41 9.51
CA GLN A 146 -4.81 18.38 10.48
C GLN A 146 -4.71 16.96 9.88
N HIS A 147 -5.16 16.74 8.64
CA HIS A 147 -5.10 15.43 7.99
C HIS A 147 -3.88 15.26 7.07
N LEU A 148 -3.09 16.32 6.84
CA LEU A 148 -1.88 16.25 6.01
C LEU A 148 -0.63 16.44 6.87
N VAL A 149 0.44 15.76 6.48
CA VAL A 149 1.81 15.99 6.95
C VAL A 149 2.75 16.16 5.76
N GLU A 150 3.85 16.88 5.94
CA GLU A 150 4.87 17.02 4.92
C GLU A 150 5.47 15.65 4.55
N ILE A 151 5.81 15.46 3.26
CA ILE A 151 6.55 14.28 2.81
C ILE A 151 7.85 14.14 3.61
N GLY A 152 8.17 12.92 4.05
CA GLY A 152 9.33 12.65 4.91
C GLY A 152 9.04 12.72 6.42
N THR A 153 7.88 13.25 6.82
CA THR A 153 7.43 13.18 8.23
C THR A 153 7.22 11.72 8.65
N ARG A 154 7.99 11.28 9.64
CA ARG A 154 7.90 9.91 10.20
C ARG A 154 6.81 9.82 11.26
N THR A 155 6.10 8.70 11.28
CA THR A 155 5.08 8.36 12.27
C THR A 155 5.36 6.94 12.76
N ASP A 156 5.16 6.67 14.05
CA ASP A 156 5.36 5.32 14.60
C ASP A 156 4.45 4.32 13.89
N ARG A 157 5.04 3.20 13.42
CA ARG A 157 4.33 2.17 12.66
C ARG A 157 3.11 1.60 13.40
N ARG A 158 3.17 1.48 14.73
CA ARG A 158 2.07 0.93 15.53
C ARG A 158 0.93 1.92 15.68
N GLU A 159 1.24 3.22 15.79
CA GLU A 159 0.22 4.27 15.76
C GLU A 159 -0.52 4.25 14.41
N VAL A 160 0.24 4.13 13.32
CA VAL A 160 -0.32 4.06 11.96
C VAL A 160 -1.16 2.82 11.77
N ALA A 161 -0.71 1.64 12.22
CA ALA A 161 -1.52 0.43 12.16
C ALA A 161 -2.84 0.60 12.92
N GLN A 162 -2.81 1.22 14.11
CA GLN A 162 -3.99 1.49 14.92
C GLN A 162 -4.96 2.49 14.28
N LEU A 163 -4.48 3.40 13.40
CA LEU A 163 -5.39 4.25 12.63
C LEU A 163 -6.38 3.44 11.82
N PHE A 164 -6.04 2.23 11.39
CA PHE A 164 -6.90 1.38 10.56
C PHE A 164 -7.86 0.49 11.36
N LEU A 165 -7.86 0.52 12.69
CA LEU A 165 -8.75 -0.31 13.51
C LEU A 165 -10.21 -0.20 13.04
N GLY A 166 -10.85 -1.35 12.81
CA GLY A 166 -12.22 -1.44 12.29
C GLY A 166 -12.37 -1.31 10.77
N THR A 167 -11.30 -1.00 10.03
CA THR A 167 -11.33 -0.95 8.55
C THR A 167 -11.67 -2.34 8.00
N PRO A 168 -12.66 -2.48 7.10
CA PRO A 168 -13.00 -3.77 6.52
C PRO A 168 -11.82 -4.45 5.83
N TYR A 169 -11.73 -5.76 5.97
CA TYR A 169 -10.75 -6.54 5.22
C TYR A 169 -11.10 -6.52 3.73
N LEU A 170 -10.13 -6.16 2.89
CA LEU A 170 -10.28 -6.20 1.43
C LEU A 170 -9.03 -6.80 0.81
N TRP A 171 -9.15 -7.97 0.17
CA TRP A 171 -8.04 -8.62 -0.54
C TRP A 171 -7.42 -7.66 -1.58
N GLY A 172 -6.10 -7.44 -1.49
CA GLY A 172 -5.35 -6.50 -2.32
C GLY A 172 -5.54 -5.02 -1.94
N GLY A 173 -6.25 -4.70 -0.85
CA GLY A 173 -6.63 -3.33 -0.49
C GLY A 173 -5.54 -2.54 0.24
N ASN A 174 -5.31 -1.27 -0.12
CA ASN A 174 -4.31 -0.37 0.50
C ASN A 174 -4.96 0.91 1.03
N SER A 175 -6.27 0.91 1.26
CA SER A 175 -7.04 2.14 1.46
C SER A 175 -7.77 2.12 2.80
N GLY A 176 -8.21 3.30 3.25
CA GLY A 176 -9.11 3.37 4.40
C GLY A 176 -10.50 2.80 4.09
N ALA A 177 -10.89 2.59 2.84
CA ALA A 177 -12.17 1.94 2.52
C ALA A 177 -12.10 0.41 2.69
N GLY A 178 -10.90 -0.15 2.58
CA GLY A 178 -10.63 -1.57 2.74
C GLY A 178 -9.13 -1.86 2.63
N ILE A 179 -8.63 -2.70 3.54
CA ILE A 179 -7.20 -3.00 3.65
C ILE A 179 -6.99 -4.50 3.91
N ASP A 180 -5.93 -5.09 3.35
CA ASP A 180 -5.49 -6.44 3.71
C ASP A 180 -4.32 -6.44 4.69
N CYS A 181 -3.89 -7.64 5.09
CA CYS A 181 -2.87 -7.83 6.11
C CYS A 181 -1.53 -7.19 5.72
N SER A 182 -1.04 -7.43 4.50
CA SER A 182 0.24 -6.89 4.04
C SER A 182 0.15 -5.39 3.70
N GLY A 183 -1.01 -4.90 3.24
CA GLY A 183 -1.26 -3.47 3.03
C GLY A 183 -1.22 -2.67 4.32
N LEU A 184 -1.74 -3.23 5.42
CA LEU A 184 -1.65 -2.63 6.75
C LEU A 184 -0.19 -2.47 7.21
N VAL A 185 0.61 -3.54 7.08
CA VAL A 185 2.03 -3.53 7.44
C VAL A 185 2.82 -2.59 6.54
N GLN A 186 2.52 -2.56 5.24
CA GLN A 186 3.16 -1.67 4.27
C GLN A 186 2.89 -0.19 4.61
N ALA A 187 1.63 0.18 4.87
CA ALA A 187 1.27 1.54 5.26
C ALA A 187 2.00 1.97 6.54
N ALA A 188 2.08 1.07 7.53
CA ALA A 188 2.76 1.31 8.80
C ALA A 188 4.27 1.52 8.63
N LEU A 189 4.95 0.66 7.85
CA LEU A 189 6.39 0.74 7.64
C LEU A 189 6.81 1.93 6.77
N TRP A 190 6.05 2.24 5.71
CA TRP A 190 6.30 3.43 4.89
C TRP A 190 6.17 4.72 5.70
N ALA A 191 5.21 4.79 6.61
CA ALA A 191 5.01 5.95 7.45
C ALA A 191 6.18 6.22 8.41
N GLU A 192 6.91 5.17 8.80
CA GLU A 192 8.11 5.27 9.60
C GLU A 192 9.39 5.39 8.75
N GLY A 193 9.27 5.27 7.42
CA GLY A 193 10.36 5.41 6.46
C GLY A 193 11.17 4.14 6.21
N HIS A 194 10.53 2.97 6.32
CA HIS A 194 11.10 1.68 5.91
C HIS A 194 10.47 1.21 4.60
N ASP A 195 11.29 0.72 3.68
CA ASP A 195 10.82 0.08 2.46
C ASP A 195 10.11 -1.24 2.80
N CYS A 196 9.00 -1.51 2.12
CA CYS A 196 8.15 -2.66 2.40
C CYS A 196 7.46 -3.13 1.11
N PRO A 197 7.69 -4.39 0.67
CA PRO A 197 6.99 -4.98 -0.47
C PRO A 197 5.48 -5.10 -0.25
N GLY A 198 4.70 -5.25 -1.33
CA GLY A 198 3.23 -5.28 -1.27
C GLY A 198 2.63 -6.55 -0.67
N ASP A 199 3.28 -7.70 -0.81
CA ASP A 199 2.70 -9.00 -0.44
C ASP A 199 3.41 -9.63 0.75
N SER A 200 2.64 -10.34 1.60
CA SER A 200 3.15 -10.92 2.85
C SER A 200 4.32 -11.89 2.66
N ASP A 201 4.39 -12.62 1.55
CA ASP A 201 5.52 -13.50 1.25
C ASP A 201 6.79 -12.73 0.89
N MET A 202 6.68 -11.63 0.15
CA MET A 202 7.80 -10.73 -0.13
C MET A 202 8.24 -9.95 1.11
N GLN A 203 7.29 -9.53 1.95
CA GLN A 203 7.58 -8.89 3.23
C GLN A 203 8.33 -9.87 4.14
N GLU A 204 7.87 -11.12 4.20
CA GLU A 204 8.53 -12.20 4.93
C GLU A 204 9.98 -12.37 4.46
N GLU A 205 10.32 -12.13 3.20
CA GLU A 205 11.68 -12.28 2.68
C GLU A 205 12.57 -11.03 2.87
N ALA A 206 12.01 -9.83 2.75
CA ALA A 206 12.78 -8.59 2.62
C ALA A 206 12.82 -7.70 3.86
N VAL A 207 11.84 -7.83 4.77
CA VAL A 207 11.64 -6.87 5.86
C VAL A 207 12.27 -7.37 7.16
N GLY A 208 13.15 -6.55 7.74
CA GLY A 208 13.75 -6.78 9.05
C GLY A 208 14.68 -8.00 9.12
N ALA A 209 15.10 -8.34 10.33
CA ALA A 209 15.92 -9.52 10.62
C ALA A 209 15.06 -10.69 11.11
N ASP A 210 15.44 -11.92 10.75
CA ASP A 210 14.83 -13.13 11.29
C ASP A 210 15.03 -13.24 12.80
N LEU A 211 13.96 -13.67 13.49
CA LEU A 211 13.98 -14.00 14.91
C LEU A 211 13.71 -15.50 15.13
N PRO A 212 14.35 -16.12 16.13
CA PRO A 212 13.87 -17.37 16.69
C PRO A 212 12.40 -17.24 17.10
N LEU A 213 11.60 -18.28 16.86
CA LEU A 213 10.16 -18.23 17.12
C LEU A 213 9.83 -18.00 18.60
N ASP A 214 10.72 -18.43 19.50
CA ASP A 214 10.64 -18.30 20.96
C ASP A 214 11.29 -17.02 21.51
N ALA A 215 11.83 -16.14 20.66
CA ALA A 215 12.39 -14.87 21.10
C ALA A 215 11.35 -14.03 21.86
N PRO A 216 11.73 -13.21 22.86
CA PRO A 216 10.80 -12.28 23.48
C PRO A 216 10.14 -11.37 22.44
N VAL A 217 8.83 -11.17 22.57
CA VAL A 217 8.05 -10.33 21.66
C VAL A 217 8.31 -8.86 21.99
N GLU A 218 8.68 -8.09 20.96
CA GLU A 218 8.83 -6.64 21.07
C GLU A 218 7.76 -5.91 20.25
N PRO A 219 7.34 -4.70 20.69
CA PRO A 219 6.45 -3.86 19.90
C PRO A 219 7.00 -3.63 18.49
N GLY A 220 6.17 -3.88 17.47
CA GLY A 220 6.55 -3.76 16.06
C GLY A 220 7.08 -5.05 15.42
N ASP A 221 7.29 -6.13 16.19
CA ASP A 221 7.62 -7.45 15.63
C ASP A 221 6.54 -7.87 14.62
N LEU A 222 6.97 -8.44 13.50
CA LEU A 222 6.09 -8.97 12.47
C LEU A 222 5.99 -10.49 12.62
N PHE A 223 4.78 -11.02 12.49
CA PHE A 223 4.48 -12.45 12.55
C PHE A 223 3.95 -12.89 11.20
N PHE A 224 4.59 -13.87 10.58
CA PHE A 224 4.24 -14.34 9.25
C PHE A 224 3.70 -15.76 9.27
N TRP A 225 2.60 -15.95 8.56
CA TRP A 225 2.01 -17.23 8.21
C TRP A 225 1.94 -17.33 6.70
N LYS A 226 1.60 -18.52 6.18
CA LYS A 226 1.37 -18.67 4.74
C LYS A 226 0.21 -17.78 4.29
N GLY A 227 0.54 -16.69 3.58
CA GLY A 227 -0.43 -15.72 3.03
C GLY A 227 -1.01 -14.75 4.06
N HIS A 228 -0.40 -14.58 5.24
CA HIS A 228 -0.88 -13.65 6.26
C HIS A 228 0.26 -13.04 7.07
N VAL A 229 0.07 -11.80 7.52
CA VAL A 229 1.01 -11.08 8.38
C VAL A 229 0.27 -10.30 9.46
N ALA A 230 0.88 -10.17 10.64
CA ALA A 230 0.41 -9.32 11.73
C ALA A 230 1.58 -8.57 12.37
N MET A 231 1.29 -7.46 13.06
CA MET A 231 2.26 -6.66 13.80
C MET A 231 1.96 -6.72 15.30
N ALA A 232 2.96 -6.95 16.13
CA ALA A 232 2.83 -6.81 17.58
C ALA A 232 2.65 -5.34 17.96
N LEU A 233 1.63 -5.04 18.77
CA LEU A 233 1.51 -3.75 19.44
C LEU A 233 2.34 -3.71 20.72
N ASP A 234 2.42 -4.86 21.40
CA ASP A 234 3.19 -5.11 22.61
C ASP A 234 3.43 -6.63 22.77
N ALA A 235 3.88 -7.05 23.96
CA ALA A 235 4.22 -8.44 24.24
C ALA A 235 3.03 -9.41 24.12
N ASP A 236 1.79 -8.93 24.31
CA ASP A 236 0.60 -9.77 24.46
C ASP A 236 -0.45 -9.54 23.38
N ARG A 237 -0.32 -8.48 22.56
CA ARG A 237 -1.34 -8.09 21.57
C ARG A 237 -0.73 -7.89 20.19
N LEU A 238 -1.46 -8.35 19.18
CA LEU A 238 -1.19 -8.05 17.78
C LEU A 238 -2.31 -7.22 17.16
N ILE A 239 -1.98 -6.53 16.07
CA ILE A 239 -2.92 -5.91 15.14
C ILE A 239 -2.75 -6.52 13.76
N HIS A 240 -3.85 -6.80 13.09
CA HIS A 240 -3.85 -7.22 11.68
C HIS A 240 -5.19 -6.88 11.00
N ALA A 241 -5.20 -6.87 9.67
CA ALA A 241 -6.42 -6.96 8.88
C ALA A 241 -6.62 -8.43 8.48
N THR A 242 -7.74 -9.03 8.86
CA THR A 242 -7.94 -10.47 8.70
C THR A 242 -9.30 -10.82 8.10
N GLY A 243 -9.29 -11.80 7.19
CA GLY A 243 -10.51 -12.40 6.65
C GLY A 243 -11.33 -13.16 7.70
N HIS A 244 -10.74 -13.53 8.85
CA HIS A 244 -11.48 -14.20 9.92
C HIS A 244 -12.57 -13.30 10.54
N TYR A 245 -12.22 -12.02 10.77
CA TYR A 245 -13.15 -11.01 11.30
C TYR A 245 -13.70 -10.08 10.21
N MET A 246 -13.24 -10.23 8.96
CA MET A 246 -13.49 -9.30 7.86
C MET A 246 -13.20 -7.83 8.23
N SER A 247 -12.19 -7.61 9.09
CA SER A 247 -11.87 -6.30 9.66
C SER A 247 -10.42 -6.23 10.14
N THR A 248 -9.94 -5.01 10.37
CA THR A 248 -8.72 -4.73 11.11
C THR A 248 -9.01 -4.78 12.60
N VAL A 249 -8.35 -5.68 13.33
CA VAL A 249 -8.61 -5.95 14.74
C VAL A 249 -7.34 -5.97 15.57
N ILE A 250 -7.51 -5.75 16.87
CA ILE A 250 -6.51 -6.05 17.90
C ILE A 250 -7.01 -7.28 18.66
N GLU A 251 -6.17 -8.29 18.82
CA GLU A 251 -6.51 -9.49 19.58
C GLU A 251 -5.29 -10.01 20.38
N PRO A 252 -5.51 -10.84 21.42
CA PRO A 252 -4.42 -11.43 22.18
C PRO A 252 -3.53 -12.32 21.29
N LEU A 253 -2.23 -12.10 21.31
CA LEU A 253 -1.24 -12.79 20.49
C LEU A 253 -1.33 -14.31 20.67
N ALA A 254 -1.41 -14.78 21.93
CA ALA A 254 -1.50 -16.20 22.23
C ALA A 254 -2.78 -16.86 21.68
N GLU A 255 -3.89 -16.13 21.63
CA GLU A 255 -5.15 -16.62 21.07
C GLU A 255 -5.10 -16.67 19.55
N ALA A 256 -4.58 -15.62 18.92
CA ALA A 256 -4.38 -15.57 17.48
C ALA A 256 -3.48 -16.71 16.99
N LEU A 257 -2.34 -16.93 17.65
CA LEU A 257 -1.40 -18.01 17.32
C LEU A 257 -2.10 -19.37 17.36
N ARG A 258 -2.79 -19.70 18.47
CA ARG A 258 -3.54 -20.96 18.60
C ARG A 258 -4.63 -21.10 17.54
N ARG A 259 -5.40 -20.04 17.27
CA ARG A 259 -6.51 -20.08 16.31
C ARG A 259 -6.00 -20.31 14.87
N ILE A 260 -4.96 -19.60 14.46
CA ILE A 260 -4.42 -19.67 13.10
C ILE A 260 -3.69 -21.00 12.89
N GLU A 261 -3.00 -21.51 13.91
CA GLU A 261 -2.42 -22.87 13.87
C GLU A 261 -3.53 -23.93 13.73
N ALA A 262 -4.62 -23.81 14.50
CA ALA A 262 -5.76 -24.73 14.42
C ALA A 262 -6.47 -24.72 13.05
N SER A 263 -6.35 -23.65 12.27
CA SER A 263 -6.85 -23.59 10.88
C SER A 263 -5.89 -24.19 9.84
N GLY A 264 -4.76 -24.78 10.27
CA GLY A 264 -3.77 -25.42 9.39
C GLY A 264 -2.69 -24.46 8.88
N HIS A 265 -2.58 -23.27 9.46
CA HIS A 265 -1.57 -22.28 9.09
C HIS A 265 -0.65 -22.03 10.29
N PRO A 266 0.35 -22.89 10.56
CA PRO A 266 1.30 -22.64 11.65
C PRO A 266 2.15 -21.38 11.38
N LEU A 267 2.62 -20.74 12.44
CA LEU A 267 3.55 -19.60 12.34
C LEU A 267 4.81 -20.04 11.59
N ARG A 268 5.21 -19.27 10.58
CA ARG A 268 6.38 -19.58 9.73
C ARG A 268 7.64 -18.90 10.23
N SER A 269 7.54 -17.59 10.49
CA SER A 269 8.67 -16.77 10.88
C SER A 269 8.22 -15.55 11.67
N ARG A 270 9.20 -14.96 12.35
CA ARG A 270 9.08 -13.67 13.02
C ARG A 270 10.20 -12.77 12.54
N ARG A 271 9.88 -11.51 12.28
CA ARG A 271 10.84 -10.51 11.81
C ARG A 271 10.83 -9.29 12.74
N ARG A 272 12.00 -8.67 12.93
CA ARG A 272 12.15 -7.39 13.63
C ARG A 272 12.80 -6.35 12.73
N VAL A 273 12.16 -5.19 12.62
CA VAL A 273 12.60 -4.06 11.77
C VAL A 273 13.45 -3.07 12.55
#